data_AF-A0A6J1CP91-F1
#
_entry.id   AF-A0A6J1CP91-F1
#
_cell.length_a   1.000
_cell.length_b   1.000
_cell.length_c   1.000
_cell.angle_alpha   90.00
_cell.angle_beta   90.00
_cell.angle_gamma   90.00
#
_symmetry.space_group_name_H-M   'P 1'
#
loop_
_entity.id
_entity.type
_entity.pdbx_description
1 polymer ?
#
loop_
_entity_poly.entity_id
_entity_poly.type
_entity_poly.pdbx_seq_one_letter_code
_entity_poly.pdbx_strand_id
1 'polypeptide(L)'
;MVSEKVKNPSRVQVVTASIHRAAISASALVAVDCLERRPATSLLLTVDLRTNVVPPFPSTLAGNVILFFVASSTAAETETEVWSMVEEMKRKTEFTNKWRSKYKGAEAGTVEWESLYW
;
A
#
# COMPACT_ATOMS: atom_id res chain seq x y z
N MET A 1 4.02 -8.02 19.60
CA MET A 1 4.39 -6.68 19.04
C MET A 1 4.55 -6.78 17.51
N VAL A 2 4.31 -5.72 16.72
CA VAL A 2 4.41 -5.79 15.24
C VAL A 2 5.78 -6.30 14.77
N SER A 3 6.86 -5.91 15.45
CA SER A 3 8.23 -6.34 15.15
C SER A 3 8.52 -7.83 15.41
N GLU A 4 7.69 -8.52 16.19
CA GLU A 4 7.81 -9.97 16.41
C GLU A 4 7.20 -10.76 15.25
N LYS A 5 6.22 -10.18 14.55
CA LYS A 5 5.47 -10.81 13.45
C LYS A 5 6.02 -10.40 12.09
N VAL A 6 6.38 -9.13 11.92
CA VAL A 6 6.95 -8.59 10.68
C VAL A 6 8.40 -8.21 10.92
N LYS A 7 9.31 -8.83 10.17
CA LYS A 7 10.74 -8.51 10.22
C LYS A 7 11.01 -7.11 9.67
N ASN A 8 11.68 -6.25 10.43
CA ASN A 8 12.12 -4.90 10.02
C ASN A 8 11.01 -4.05 9.37
N PRO A 9 9.88 -3.79 10.05
CA PRO A 9 8.82 -2.95 9.49
C PRO A 9 9.30 -1.49 9.42
N SER A 10 8.91 -0.77 8.36
CA SER A 10 9.23 0.65 8.27
C SER A 10 8.32 1.48 9.18
N ARG A 11 8.81 2.63 9.65
CA ARG A 11 8.00 3.56 10.45
C ARG A 11 6.70 3.96 9.72
N VAL A 12 6.79 4.20 8.41
CA VAL A 12 5.63 4.54 7.57
C VAL A 12 4.60 3.41 7.59
N GLN A 13 5.02 2.16 7.42
CA GLN A 13 4.10 1.02 7.46
C GLN A 13 3.37 0.92 8.80
N VAL A 14 4.10 1.00 9.91
CA VAL A 14 3.50 0.87 11.26
C VAL A 14 2.53 2.01 11.55
N VAL A 15 2.92 3.25 11.26
CA VAL A 15 2.07 4.44 11.50
C VAL A 15 0.83 4.40 10.62
N THR A 16 0.96 4.10 9.33
CA THR A 16 -0.17 4.01 8.39
C THR A 16 -1.17 2.93 8.81
N ALA A 17 -0.70 1.73 9.17
CA ALA A 17 -1.58 0.66 9.64
C ALA A 17 -2.31 1.05 10.93
N SER A 18 -1.64 1.77 11.84
CA SER A 18 -2.23 2.25 13.08
C SER A 18 -3.32 3.30 12.83
N ILE A 19 -3.08 4.25 11.91
CA ILE A 19 -4.06 5.26 11.52
C ILE A 19 -5.27 4.60 10.84
N HIS A 20 -5.03 3.67 9.91
CA HIS A 20 -6.09 2.95 9.22
C HIS A 20 -6.98 2.18 10.21
N ARG A 21 -6.37 1.46 11.16
CA ARG A 21 -7.11 0.78 12.24
C ARG A 21 -7.92 1.77 13.08
N ALA A 22 -7.33 2.89 13.49
CA ALA A 22 -8.03 3.91 14.26
C ALA A 22 -9.22 4.50 13.49
N ALA A 23 -9.07 4.73 12.18
CA ALA A 23 -10.14 5.22 11.32
C ALA A 23 -11.29 4.20 11.19
N ILE A 24 -10.98 2.90 11.04
CA ILE A 24 -11.99 1.83 11.03
C ILE A 24 -12.70 1.73 12.39
N SER A 25 -11.96 1.77 13.49
CA SER A 25 -12.54 1.71 14.82
C SER A 25 -13.46 2.90 15.09
N ALA A 26 -13.04 4.11 14.70
CA ALA A 26 -13.85 5.31 14.84
C ALA A 26 -15.10 5.26 13.95
N SER A 27 -14.99 4.83 12.69
CA SER A 27 -16.14 4.75 11.78
C SER A 27 -17.17 3.73 12.26
N ALA A 28 -16.72 2.62 12.85
CA ALA A 28 -17.59 1.63 13.44
C ALA A 28 -18.42 2.15 14.62
N LEU A 29 -17.90 3.10 15.40
CA LEU A 29 -18.62 3.73 16.51
C LEU A 29 -19.71 4.70 16.03
N VAL A 30 -19.57 5.25 14.83
CA VAL A 30 -20.54 6.18 14.22
C VAL A 30 -21.61 5.44 13.43
N ALA A 31 -21.30 4.26 12.89
CA ALA A 31 -22.20 3.48 12.03
C ALA A 31 -23.34 2.72 12.77
N VAL A 32 -23.52 2.97 14.08
CA VAL A 32 -24.34 2.15 14.99
C VAL A 32 -25.83 2.12 14.63
N ASP A 33 -26.37 3.05 13.84
CA ASP A 33 -27.82 3.14 13.59
C ASP A 33 -28.33 2.83 12.17
N CYS A 34 -27.46 2.66 11.15
CA CYS A 34 -27.93 2.68 9.74
C CYS A 34 -27.53 1.48 8.86
N LEU A 35 -26.60 0.63 9.29
CA LEU A 35 -26.02 -0.41 8.44
C LEU A 35 -25.89 -1.74 9.19
N GLU A 36 -26.75 -2.71 8.85
CA GLU A 36 -26.69 -4.10 9.34
C GLU A 36 -25.35 -4.80 9.03
N ARG A 37 -24.52 -4.22 8.16
CA ARG A 37 -23.22 -4.76 7.75
C ARG A 37 -22.19 -3.63 7.67
N ARG A 38 -21.05 -3.79 8.34
CA ARG A 38 -19.91 -2.85 8.18
C ARG A 38 -19.49 -2.80 6.71
N PRO A 39 -19.26 -1.61 6.13
CA PRO A 39 -18.80 -1.49 4.75
C PRO A 39 -17.37 -2.03 4.61
N ALA A 40 -17.04 -2.55 3.42
CA ALA A 40 -15.66 -2.89 3.09
C ALA A 40 -14.79 -1.62 3.12
N THR A 41 -13.58 -1.74 3.65
CA THR A 41 -12.65 -0.60 3.77
C THR A 41 -11.39 -0.88 2.98
N SER A 42 -10.89 0.14 2.28
CA SER A 42 -9.68 0.05 1.47
C SER A 42 -8.73 1.17 1.82
N LEU A 43 -7.48 0.81 2.06
CA LEU A 43 -6.34 1.70 2.21
C LEU A 43 -5.65 1.88 0.87
N LEU A 44 -5.69 3.09 0.32
CA LEU A 44 -4.99 3.47 -0.90
C LEU A 44 -3.67 4.17 -0.55
N LEU A 45 -2.53 3.58 -0.91
CA LEU A 45 -1.20 4.15 -0.67
C LEU A 45 -0.55 4.59 -1.97
N THR A 46 -0.05 5.82 -1.98
CA THR A 46 0.71 6.39 -3.09
C THR A 46 2.21 6.21 -2.85
N VAL A 47 2.92 5.70 -3.84
CA VAL A 47 4.38 5.55 -3.81
C VAL A 47 5.01 6.36 -4.93
N ASP A 48 5.99 7.19 -4.59
CA ASP A 48 6.80 7.92 -5.57
C ASP A 48 7.69 6.94 -6.35
N LEU A 49 7.51 6.86 -7.66
CA LEU A 49 8.27 5.95 -8.52
C LEU A 49 9.57 6.57 -9.04
N ARG A 50 9.83 7.87 -8.86
CA ARG A 50 11.02 8.52 -9.45
C ARG A 50 12.33 7.85 -9.03
N THR A 51 12.43 7.46 -7.76
CA THR A 51 13.59 6.74 -7.21
C THR A 51 13.55 5.23 -7.48
N ASN A 52 12.42 4.72 -7.98
CA ASN A 52 12.12 3.30 -8.11
C ASN A 52 12.19 2.78 -9.55
N VAL A 53 12.40 3.62 -10.55
CA VAL A 53 12.70 3.23 -11.94
C VAL A 53 14.21 3.18 -12.21
N VAL A 54 14.62 2.55 -13.32
CA VAL A 54 16.05 2.48 -13.73
C VAL A 54 16.18 2.87 -15.20
N PRO A 55 16.95 3.93 -15.54
CA PRO A 55 17.59 4.86 -14.60
C PRO A 55 16.57 5.62 -13.76
N PRO A 56 16.90 6.03 -12.52
CA PRO A 56 15.99 6.82 -11.69
C PRO A 56 15.67 8.15 -12.38
N PHE A 57 14.43 8.60 -12.26
CA PHE A 57 14.06 9.94 -12.73
C PHE A 57 14.69 11.01 -11.82
N PRO A 58 15.03 12.20 -12.36
CA PRO A 58 15.43 13.33 -11.55
C PRO A 58 14.36 13.67 -10.51
N SER A 59 14.77 14.02 -9.29
CA SER A 59 13.84 14.50 -8.26
C SER A 59 13.14 15.80 -8.64
N THR A 60 13.70 16.54 -9.59
CA THR A 60 13.16 17.79 -10.15
C THR A 60 12.18 17.56 -11.30
N LEU A 61 11.94 16.31 -11.71
CA LEU A 61 11.00 16.00 -12.78
C LEU A 61 9.59 16.50 -12.42
N ALA A 62 9.10 17.46 -13.19
CA ALA A 62 7.75 18.00 -13.07
C ALA A 62 6.70 16.98 -13.54
N GLY A 63 5.53 16.96 -12.89
CA GLY A 63 4.46 15.98 -13.14
C GLY A 63 4.40 14.87 -12.08
N ASN A 64 3.44 13.95 -12.20
CA ASN A 64 3.24 12.86 -11.24
C ASN A 64 3.79 11.54 -11.77
N VAL A 65 4.67 10.89 -11.00
CA VAL A 65 5.15 9.53 -11.27
C VAL A 65 4.87 8.70 -10.02
N ILE A 66 3.66 8.16 -9.94
CA ILE A 66 3.17 7.47 -8.73
C ILE A 66 2.57 6.10 -9.06
N LEU A 67 2.65 5.19 -8.10
CA LEU A 67 1.91 3.92 -8.10
C LEU A 67 0.97 3.87 -6.91
N PHE A 68 -0.20 3.28 -7.11
CA PHE A 68 -1.18 3.04 -6.06
C PHE A 68 -1.11 1.59 -5.57
N PHE A 69 -1.18 1.41 -4.25
CA PHE A 69 -1.39 0.12 -3.61
C PHE A 69 -2.71 0.15 -2.86
N VAL A 70 -3.59 -0.79 -3.17
CA VAL A 70 -4.88 -0.95 -2.49
C VAL A 70 -4.78 -2.11 -1.51
N ALA A 71 -4.67 -1.83 -0.21
CA ALA A 71 -4.84 -2.84 0.83
C ALA A 71 -6.31 -2.87 1.28
N SER A 72 -7.00 -3.99 1.05
CA SER A 72 -8.42 -4.13 1.36
C SER A 72 -8.59 -4.90 2.66
N SER A 73 -9.48 -4.43 3.55
CA SER A 73 -9.96 -5.22 4.68
C SER A 73 -11.46 -5.44 4.57
N THR A 74 -11.86 -6.71 4.68
CA THR A 74 -13.27 -7.09 4.64
C THR A 74 -13.94 -6.92 6.00
N ALA A 75 -15.27 -6.74 6.01
CA ALA A 75 -16.07 -6.53 7.21
C ALA A 75 -15.99 -7.65 8.27
N ALA A 76 -15.47 -8.84 7.89
CA ALA A 76 -15.25 -9.96 8.81
C ALA A 76 -13.90 -9.85 9.56
N GLU A 77 -12.97 -9.06 9.06
CA GLU A 77 -11.60 -8.91 9.58
C GLU A 77 -11.51 -7.72 10.56
N THR A 78 -12.51 -7.59 11.43
CA THR A 78 -12.61 -6.44 12.35
C THR A 78 -11.50 -6.40 13.41
N GLU A 79 -10.71 -7.46 13.50
CA GLU A 79 -9.38 -7.46 14.08
C GLU A 79 -8.32 -7.73 13.00
N THR A 80 -8.22 -6.87 11.99
CA THR A 80 -6.99 -6.79 11.19
C THR A 80 -5.90 -6.34 12.14
N GLU A 81 -5.19 -7.32 12.71
CA GLU A 81 -4.07 -7.03 13.58
C GLU A 81 -3.11 -6.11 12.82
N VAL A 82 -2.65 -5.03 13.46
CA VAL A 82 -1.82 -4.00 12.81
C VAL A 82 -0.65 -4.61 12.03
N TRP A 83 -0.14 -5.76 12.48
CA TRP A 83 0.93 -6.48 11.79
C TRP A 83 0.52 -7.08 10.43
N SER A 84 -0.72 -7.51 10.22
CA SER A 84 -1.16 -8.11 8.95
C SER A 84 -1.21 -7.06 7.84
N MET A 85 -1.73 -5.86 8.16
CA MET A 85 -1.71 -4.70 7.28
C MET A 85 -0.27 -4.26 6.96
N VAL A 86 0.62 -4.28 7.96
CA VAL A 86 2.05 -3.99 7.78
C VAL A 86 2.72 -5.02 6.87
N GLU A 87 2.39 -6.31 7.02
CA GLU A 87 2.90 -7.38 6.16
C GLU A 87 2.44 -7.19 4.70
N GLU A 88 1.17 -6.85 4.48
CA GLU A 88 0.63 -6.59 3.14
C GLU A 88 1.32 -5.40 2.47
N MET A 89 1.47 -4.28 3.19
CA MET A 89 2.22 -3.11 2.69
C MET A 89 3.66 -3.46 2.36
N LYS A 90 4.29 -4.31 3.16
CA LYS A 90 5.66 -4.75 2.93
C LYS A 90 5.77 -5.62 1.68
N ARG A 91 4.88 -6.59 1.50
CA ARG A 91 4.83 -7.45 0.32
C ARG A 91 4.66 -6.65 -0.98
N LYS A 92 3.84 -5.60 -0.95
CA LYS A 92 3.64 -4.68 -2.09
C LYS A 92 4.88 -3.82 -2.38
N THR A 93 5.54 -3.34 -1.31
CA THR A 93 6.82 -2.64 -1.45
C THR A 93 7.88 -3.53 -2.10
N GLU A 94 7.98 -4.79 -1.66
CA GLU A 94 8.89 -5.79 -2.21
C GLU A 94 8.56 -6.14 -3.66
N PHE A 95 7.27 -6.26 -4.00
CA PHE A 95 6.81 -6.45 -5.38
C PHE A 95 7.28 -5.30 -6.29
N THR A 96 7.17 -4.05 -5.83
CA THR A 96 7.65 -2.86 -6.59
C THR A 96 9.15 -2.95 -6.84
N ASN A 97 9.92 -3.34 -5.83
CA ASN A 97 11.36 -3.50 -5.93
C ASN A 97 11.76 -4.64 -6.88
N LYS A 98 10.98 -5.73 -6.91
CA LYS A 98 11.17 -6.83 -7.88
C LYS A 98 10.79 -6.39 -9.29
N TRP A 99 9.71 -5.64 -9.45
CA TRP A 99 9.28 -5.12 -10.74
C TRP A 99 10.37 -4.20 -11.34
N ARG A 100 10.98 -3.35 -10.51
CA ARG A 100 12.16 -2.53 -10.88
C ARG A 100 13.29 -3.35 -11.50
N SER A 101 13.65 -4.50 -10.92
CA SER A 101 14.81 -5.26 -11.40
C SER A 101 14.58 -5.91 -12.77
N LYS A 102 13.32 -6.22 -13.11
CA LYS A 102 12.94 -6.88 -14.37
C LYS A 102 13.03 -5.96 -15.60
N TYR A 103 12.76 -4.67 -15.45
CA TYR A 103 12.73 -3.71 -16.57
C TYR A 103 14.05 -2.97 -16.81
N LYS A 104 15.14 -3.39 -16.15
CA LYS A 104 16.50 -2.84 -16.33
C LYS A 104 17.09 -2.98 -17.75
N GLY A 105 16.37 -3.55 -18.72
CA GLY A 105 16.88 -3.81 -20.08
C GLY A 105 15.90 -3.57 -21.23
N ALA A 106 14.69 -3.07 -20.97
CA ALA A 106 13.81 -2.60 -22.03
C ALA A 106 14.08 -1.11 -22.22
N GLU A 107 14.38 -0.67 -23.44
CA GLU A 107 14.54 0.75 -23.76
C GLU A 107 13.40 1.55 -23.14
N ALA A 108 13.75 2.65 -22.47
CA ALA A 108 12.89 3.45 -21.59
C ALA A 108 11.69 4.13 -22.29
N GLY A 109 11.31 3.70 -23.50
CA GLY A 109 10.26 4.26 -24.33
C GLY A 109 8.95 3.47 -24.40
N THR A 110 8.90 2.22 -23.93
CA THR A 110 7.68 1.39 -24.01
C THR A 110 7.49 0.55 -22.77
N VAL A 111 6.94 1.17 -21.72
CA VAL A 111 6.26 0.44 -20.65
C VAL A 111 4.79 0.37 -21.05
N GLU A 112 4.32 -0.79 -21.51
CA GLU A 112 2.89 -1.05 -21.64
C GLU A 112 2.27 -1.05 -20.25
N TRP A 113 1.48 -0.01 -19.96
CA TRP A 113 0.83 0.25 -18.67
C TRP A 113 -0.26 -0.77 -18.31
N GLU A 114 -0.54 -1.74 -19.18
CA GLU A 114 -1.70 -2.64 -19.07
C GLU A 114 -1.55 -3.75 -18.01
N SER A 115 -0.35 -3.98 -17.47
CA SER A 115 -0.11 -5.08 -16.51
C SER A 115 -0.27 -4.71 -15.03
N LEU A 116 -0.65 -3.48 -14.70
CA LEU A 116 -0.79 -2.99 -13.31
C LEU A 116 -2.15 -3.26 -12.66
N TYR A 117 -3.04 -3.99 -13.33
CA TYR A 117 -4.42 -4.24 -12.88
C TYR A 117 -4.71 -5.68 -12.44
N TRP A 118 -3.77 -6.44 -11.88
CA TRP A 118 -4.10 -7.74 -11.24
C TRP A 118 -3.21 -8.06 -10.05
#